data_AF-A0A520EMF7-F1
#
_entry.id   AF-A0A520EMF7-F1
#
_cell.length_a   1.000
_cell.length_b   1.000
_cell.length_c   1.000
_cell.angle_alpha   90.00
_cell.angle_beta   90.00
_cell.angle_gamma   90.00
#
_symmetry.space_group_name_H-M   'P 1'
#
loop_
_entity.id
_entity.type
_entity.pdbx_description
1 polymer ?
#
loop_
_entity_poly.entity_id
_entity_poly.type
_entity_poly.pdbx_seq_one_letter_code
_entity_poly.pdbx_strand_id
1 'polypeptide(L)'
;MLDLIRDRATADPHGLALVDDRRAMTWMDVATTVDALGERLIAIAPNSDERVAVIGENTVETLLAHVAGIRRGVGTVAVSRQLKPDEMADQLLDSGSVAVVTGPLGLM
;
A
#
# COMPACT_ATOMS: atom_id res chain seq x y z
N MET A 1 17.60 6.08 4.60
CA MET A 1 16.44 6.38 3.74
C MET A 1 15.14 5.74 4.24
N LEU A 2 15.19 4.60 4.96
CA LEU A 2 14.02 3.77 5.30
C LEU A 2 13.14 4.24 6.48
N ASP A 3 13.46 5.33 7.17
CA ASP A 3 12.68 5.76 8.34
C ASP A 3 12.19 7.22 8.33
N LEU A 4 12.23 7.89 7.17
CA LEU A 4 11.79 9.29 7.02
C LEU A 4 10.37 9.56 7.56
N ILE A 5 9.46 8.59 7.44
CA ILE A 5 8.10 8.69 7.97
C ILE A 5 8.10 8.70 9.50
N ARG A 6 8.89 7.82 10.15
CA ARG A 6 9.02 7.78 11.61
C ARG A 6 9.76 8.99 12.15
N ASP A 7 10.82 9.42 11.46
CA ASP A 7 11.58 10.61 11.82
C ASP A 7 10.67 11.84 11.80
N ARG A 8 9.84 11.97 10.75
CA ARG A 8 8.91 13.08 10.63
C ARG A 8 7.75 12.99 11.62
N ALA A 9 7.23 11.78 11.90
CA ALA A 9 6.23 11.57 12.95
C ALA A 9 6.75 11.90 14.36
N THR A 10 8.06 11.76 14.60
CA THR A 10 8.69 12.16 15.86
C THR A 10 8.92 13.67 15.91
N ALA A 11 9.40 14.27 14.81
CA ALA A 11 9.72 15.69 14.75
C ALA A 11 8.48 16.60 14.67
N ASP A 12 7.40 16.14 14.05
CA ASP A 12 6.17 16.90 13.83
C ASP A 12 4.95 15.96 13.75
N PRO A 13 4.54 15.37 14.88
CA PRO A 13 3.49 14.35 14.91
C PRO A 13 2.15 14.84 14.39
N HIS A 14 1.86 16.13 14.53
CA HIS A 14 0.58 16.74 14.16
C HIS A 14 0.62 17.45 12.79
N GLY A 15 1.79 17.56 12.17
CA GLY A 15 1.92 18.11 10.82
C GLY A 15 1.22 17.23 9.79
N LEU A 16 0.61 17.86 8.79
CA LEU A 16 -0.04 17.14 7.70
C LEU A 16 1.00 16.40 6.86
N ALA A 17 0.74 15.12 6.59
CA ALA A 17 1.61 14.24 5.83
C ALA A 17 0.99 13.84 4.49
N LEU A 18 -0.31 13.54 4.51
CA LEU A 18 -1.00 12.98 3.36
C LEU A 18 -2.48 13.40 3.38
N VAL A 19 -2.96 13.91 2.25
CA VAL A 19 -4.31 14.46 2.11
C VAL A 19 -4.88 14.05 0.75
N ASP A 20 -6.14 13.62 0.74
CA ASP A 20 -6.97 13.56 -0.46
C ASP A 20 -8.27 14.36 -0.24
N ASP A 21 -9.21 14.23 -1.16
CA ASP A 21 -10.53 14.88 -1.12
C ASP A 21 -11.43 14.38 0.04
N ARG A 22 -11.13 13.22 0.62
CA ARG A 22 -11.95 12.57 1.66
C ARG A 22 -11.34 12.69 3.04
N ARG A 23 -10.01 12.75 3.17
CA ARG A 23 -9.33 12.80 4.46
C ARG A 23 -7.97 13.49 4.43
N ALA A 24 -7.57 13.94 5.61
CA ALA A 24 -6.22 14.41 5.92
C ALA A 24 -5.63 13.55 7.04
N MET A 25 -4.37 13.16 6.90
CA MET A 25 -3.62 12.38 7.88
C MET A 25 -2.37 13.14 8.33
N THR A 26 -2.14 13.14 9.64
CA THR A 26 -0.91 13.66 10.22
C THR A 26 0.24 12.68 10.03
N TRP A 27 1.48 13.13 10.28
CA TRP A 27 2.65 12.24 10.24
C TRP A 27 2.53 11.07 11.22
N MET A 28 1.97 11.30 12.41
CA MET A 28 1.73 10.23 13.38
C MET A 28 0.69 9.21 12.87
N ASP A 29 -0.38 9.68 12.24
CA ASP A 29 -1.40 8.79 11.66
C ASP A 29 -0.81 7.91 10.55
N VAL A 30 -0.01 8.51 9.66
CA VAL A 30 0.65 7.79 8.56
C VAL A 30 1.62 6.76 9.12
N ALA A 31 2.50 7.15 10.06
CA ALA A 31 3.47 6.23 10.66
C ALA A 31 2.79 5.02 11.32
N THR A 32 1.77 5.27 12.14
CA THR A 32 1.01 4.23 12.84
C THR A 32 0.31 3.30 11.85
N THR A 33 -0.33 3.85 10.82
CA THR A 33 -1.06 3.06 9.83
C THR A 33 -0.13 2.22 8.97
N VAL A 34 0.97 2.81 8.50
CA VAL A 34 1.98 2.14 7.68
C VAL A 34 2.65 0.99 8.45
N ASP A 35 2.97 1.18 9.74
CA ASP A 35 3.53 0.12 10.57
C ASP A 35 2.53 -1.02 10.78
N ALA A 36 1.28 -0.71 11.16
CA ALA A 36 0.25 -1.72 11.39
C ALA A 36 -0.09 -2.50 10.10
N LEU A 37 -0.26 -1.81 8.97
CA LEU A 37 -0.54 -2.43 7.68
C LEU A 37 0.65 -3.28 7.21
N GLY A 38 1.87 -2.79 7.38
CA GLY A 38 3.07 -3.53 7.02
C GLY A 38 3.18 -4.87 7.74
N GLU A 39 2.87 -4.91 9.04
CA GLU A 39 2.81 -6.17 9.81
C GLU A 39 1.79 -7.17 9.24
N ARG A 40 0.71 -6.68 8.63
CA ARG A 40 -0.29 -7.57 8.00
C ARG A 40 0.17 -8.03 6.63
N LEU A 41 0.78 -7.15 5.84
CA LEU A 41 1.31 -7.51 4.53
C LEU A 41 2.40 -8.57 4.62
N ILE A 42 3.33 -8.47 5.58
CA ILE A 42 4.39 -9.47 5.73
C ILE A 42 3.86 -10.83 6.24
N ALA A 43 2.76 -10.83 7.00
CA ALA A 43 2.10 -12.07 7.40
C ALA A 43 1.39 -12.76 6.21
N ILE A 44 0.98 -11.99 5.19
CA ILE A 44 0.32 -12.49 3.98
C ILE A 44 1.35 -12.95 2.93
N ALA A 45 2.42 -12.18 2.75
CA ALA A 45 3.49 -12.43 1.80
C ALA A 45 4.85 -12.51 2.52
N PRO A 46 5.09 -13.57 3.33
CA PRO A 46 6.32 -13.70 4.12
C PRO A 46 7.58 -13.98 3.28
N ASN A 47 7.43 -14.50 2.05
CA ASN A 47 8.57 -14.88 1.22
C ASN A 47 9.02 -13.74 0.30
N SER A 48 10.31 -13.69 -0.02
CA SER A 48 10.91 -12.58 -0.77
C SER A 48 10.52 -12.53 -2.25
N ASP A 49 9.95 -13.59 -2.79
CA ASP A 49 9.39 -13.71 -4.14
C ASP A 49 7.89 -13.39 -4.19
N GLU A 50 7.18 -13.41 -3.05
CA GLU A 50 5.76 -13.14 -2.98
C GLU A 50 5.45 -11.65 -3.07
N ARG A 51 4.36 -11.31 -3.77
CA ARG A 51 3.93 -9.92 -3.95
C ARG A 51 2.49 -9.72 -3.51
N VAL A 52 2.17 -8.48 -3.16
CA VAL A 52 0.78 -8.05 -2.95
C VAL A 52 0.40 -7.07 -4.05
N ALA A 53 -0.59 -7.43 -4.85
CA ALA A 53 -1.15 -6.51 -5.83
C ALA A 53 -1.99 -5.45 -5.12
N VAL A 54 -1.91 -4.21 -5.58
CA VAL A 54 -2.72 -3.10 -5.08
C VAL A 54 -3.50 -2.53 -6.25
N ILE A 55 -4.82 -2.56 -6.11
CA ILE A 55 -5.79 -2.08 -7.10
C ILE A 55 -6.64 -0.99 -6.46
N GLY A 56 -6.57 0.24 -6.94
CA GLY A 56 -7.32 1.35 -6.35
C GLY A 56 -7.28 2.61 -7.19
N GLU A 57 -7.88 3.68 -6.67
CA GLU A 57 -7.74 5.03 -7.24
C GLU A 57 -6.58 5.78 -6.56
N ASN A 58 -6.31 7.00 -7.00
CA ASN A 58 -5.31 7.88 -6.38
C ASN A 58 -5.82 8.42 -5.04
N THR A 59 -5.91 7.53 -4.06
CA THR A 59 -6.43 7.75 -2.72
C THR A 59 -5.35 7.51 -1.66
N VAL A 60 -5.57 8.06 -0.47
CA VAL A 60 -4.66 7.86 0.66
C VAL A 60 -4.46 6.37 0.97
N GLU A 61 -5.53 5.55 0.96
CA GLU A 61 -5.45 4.10 1.22
C GLU A 61 -4.55 3.36 0.22
N THR A 62 -4.68 3.66 -1.07
CA THR A 62 -3.87 3.04 -2.12
C THR A 62 -2.39 3.38 -1.94
N LEU A 63 -2.06 4.64 -1.63
CA LEU A 63 -0.67 5.01 -1.36
C LEU A 63 -0.13 4.32 -0.10
N LEU A 64 -0.92 4.27 0.98
CA LEU A 64 -0.51 3.61 2.23
C LEU A 64 -0.22 2.12 2.04
N ALA A 65 -0.98 1.42 1.19
CA ALA A 65 -0.71 0.00 0.88
C ALA A 65 0.67 -0.21 0.27
N HIS A 66 1.07 0.63 -0.69
CA HIS A 66 2.41 0.57 -1.28
C HIS A 66 3.50 0.93 -0.28
N VAL A 67 3.32 2.01 0.47
CA VAL A 67 4.31 2.49 1.45
C VAL A 67 4.52 1.47 2.58
N ALA A 68 3.45 0.84 3.06
CA ALA A 68 3.51 -0.22 4.06
C ALA A 68 4.30 -1.44 3.57
N GLY A 69 4.08 -1.86 2.33
CA GLY A 69 4.84 -2.95 1.73
C GLY A 69 6.32 -2.64 1.62
N ILE A 70 6.68 -1.50 1.00
CA ILE A 70 8.08 -1.05 0.86
C ILE A 70 8.77 -1.00 2.23
N ARG A 71 8.09 -0.48 3.25
CA ARG A 71 8.64 -0.36 4.61
C ARG A 71 8.95 -1.70 5.26
N ARG A 72 8.13 -2.73 5.04
CA ARG A 72 8.30 -4.06 5.64
C ARG A 72 9.00 -5.06 4.71
N GLY A 73 9.49 -4.61 3.56
CA GLY A 73 10.17 -5.48 2.59
C GLY A 73 9.23 -6.37 1.79
N VAL A 74 7.93 -6.08 1.80
CA VAL A 74 6.93 -6.78 0.99
C VAL A 74 6.82 -6.06 -0.35
N GLY A 75 7.10 -6.76 -1.44
CA GLY A 75 6.94 -6.18 -2.77
C GLY A 75 5.46 -5.92 -3.07
N THR A 76 5.16 -4.74 -3.60
CA THR A 76 3.80 -4.37 -4.02
C THR A 76 3.75 -4.11 -5.51
N VAL A 77 2.66 -4.50 -6.15
CA VAL A 77 2.47 -4.38 -7.60
C VAL A 77 1.29 -3.45 -7.84
N ALA A 78 1.53 -2.30 -8.47
CA ALA A 78 0.45 -1.41 -8.88
C ALA A 78 -0.26 -2.01 -10.09
N VAL A 79 -1.52 -2.38 -9.93
CA VAL A 79 -2.34 -2.97 -11.00
C VAL A 79 -3.45 -1.97 -11.37
N SER A 80 -3.53 -1.65 -12.65
CA SER A 80 -4.50 -0.67 -13.14
C SER A 80 -5.91 -1.26 -13.16
N ARG A 81 -6.89 -0.51 -12.64
CA ARG A 81 -8.33 -0.84 -12.74
C ARG A 81 -8.88 -0.75 -14.16
N GLN A 82 -8.12 -0.14 -15.09
CA GLN A 82 -8.56 0.02 -16.48
C GLN A 82 -8.23 -1.20 -17.35
N LEU A 83 -7.52 -2.19 -16.79
CA LEU A 83 -7.21 -3.43 -17.49
C LEU A 83 -8.49 -4.25 -17.68
N LYS A 84 -8.55 -4.95 -18.81
CA LYS A 84 -9.56 -6.00 -18.99
C LYS A 84 -9.28 -7.15 -18.02
N PRO A 85 -10.29 -7.98 -17.69
CA PRO A 85 -10.12 -9.08 -16.75
C PRO A 85 -9.00 -10.07 -17.11
N ASP A 86 -8.80 -10.36 -18.39
CA ASP A 86 -7.71 -11.22 -18.89
C ASP A 86 -6.34 -10.56 -18.71
N GLU A 87 -6.21 -9.29 -19.10
CA GLU A 87 -4.97 -8.51 -18.91
C GLU A 87 -4.60 -8.38 -17.42
N MET A 88 -5.60 -8.19 -16.55
CA MET A 88 -5.41 -8.16 -15.09
C MET A 88 -4.96 -9.53 -14.57
N ALA A 89 -5.60 -10.62 -15.01
CA ALA A 89 -5.23 -11.97 -14.61
C ALA A 89 -3.78 -12.28 -15.01
N ASP A 90 -3.38 -11.93 -16.24
CA ASP A 90 -2.01 -12.09 -16.72
C ASP A 90 -1.01 -11.33 -15.85
N GLN A 91 -1.30 -10.07 -15.50
CA GLN A 91 -0.41 -9.28 -14.64
C GLN A 91 -0.32 -9.83 -13.20
N LEU A 92 -1.42 -10.32 -12.64
CA LEU A 92 -1.43 -10.93 -11.31
C LEU A 92 -0.60 -12.23 -11.28
N LEU A 93 -0.73 -13.05 -12.32
CA LEU A 93 0.02 -14.31 -12.46
C LEU A 93 1.51 -14.05 -12.71
N ASP A 94 1.86 -13.18 -13.65
CA ASP A 94 3.25 -12.85 -13.99
C ASP A 94 4.01 -12.24 -12.80
N SER A 95 3.33 -11.40 -12.03
CA SER A 95 3.95 -10.75 -10.86
C SER A 95 4.11 -11.64 -9.63
N GLY A 96 3.58 -12.87 -9.63
CA GLY A 96 3.59 -13.75 -8.46
C GLY A 96 2.81 -13.18 -7.27
N SER A 97 1.74 -12.43 -7.55
CA SER A 97 0.92 -11.83 -6.49
C SER A 97 0.13 -12.89 -5.73
N VAL A 98 0.35 -13.00 -4.42
CA VAL A 98 -0.33 -13.99 -3.54
C VAL A 98 -1.59 -13.43 -2.88
N ALA A 99 -1.77 -12.11 -2.93
CA ALA A 99 -2.94 -11.42 -2.42
C ALA A 99 -3.19 -10.12 -3.19
N VAL A 100 -4.41 -9.61 -3.04
CA VAL A 100 -4.85 -8.33 -3.62
C VAL A 100 -5.40 -7.43 -2.51
N VAL A 101 -4.87 -6.21 -2.42
CA VAL A 101 -5.49 -5.11 -1.69
C VAL A 101 -6.32 -4.30 -2.68
N THR A 102 -7.61 -4.16 -2.40
CA THR A 102 -8.53 -3.46 -3.29
C THR A 102 -9.56 -2.64 -2.53
N GLY A 103 -10.04 -1.58 -3.18
CA GLY A 103 -11.21 -0.83 -2.71
C GLY A 103 -12.52 -1.53 -3.09
N PRO A 104 -13.67 -1.05 -2.59
CA PRO A 104 -14.99 -1.63 -2.87
C PRO A 104 -15.34 -1.77 -4.36
N LEU A 105 -14.69 -0.97 -5.21
CA LEU A 105 -14.93 -0.91 -6.66
C LEU A 105 -13.79 -1.52 -7.49
N GLY A 106 -12.73 -2.04 -6.86
CA GLY A 106 -11.52 -2.39 -7.60
C GLY A 106 -11.53 -3.75 -8.30
N LEU A 107 -12.60 -4.54 -8.17
CA LEU A 107 -12.79 -5.82 -8.86
C LEU A 107 -14.17 -5.92 -9.57
N MET A 108 -14.83 -4.78 -9.80
CA MET A 108 -16.10 -4.73 -10.53
C MET A 108 -15.90 -4.59 -12.03
#